data_AF-A0A2S5QZM1-F1
#
_entry.id   AF-A0A2S5QZM1-F1
#
_cell.length_a   1.000
_cell.length_b   1.000
_cell.length_c   1.000
_cell.angle_alpha   90.00
_cell.angle_beta   90.00
_cell.angle_gamma   90.00
#
_symmetry.space_group_name_H-M   'P 1'
#
loop_
_entity.id
_entity.type
_entity.pdbx_description
1 polymer ?
#
loop_
_entity_poly.entity_id
_entity_poly.type
_entity_poly.pdbx_seq_one_letter_code
_entity_poly.pdbx_strand_id
1 'polypeptide(L)' 'MQALELTTVINEQHQIHLQLPDFIKAGKAKVIVLLEDAADTQPPTKRVFGQFRGKIKINEDFDNELPEEFWLGKDA' A
#
# COMPACT_ATOMS: atom_id res chain seq x y z
N MET A 1 23.69 17.72 12.74
CA MET A 1 22.94 17.62 11.45
C MET A 1 21.71 18.49 11.59
N GLN A 2 21.41 19.33 10.59
CA GLN A 2 20.21 20.17 10.55
C GLN A 2 19.29 19.64 9.45
N ALA A 3 17.99 19.56 9.73
CA ALA A 3 16.97 19.18 8.76
C ALA A 3 16.19 20.43 8.36
N LEU A 4 15.89 20.57 7.07
CA LEU A 4 15.10 21.66 6.51
C LEU A 4 13.93 21.03 5.74
N GLU A 5 12.73 21.47 6.06
CA GLU A 5 11.54 21.11 5.30
C GLU A 5 11.29 22.19 4.23
N LEU A 6 11.28 21.77 2.97
CA LEU A 6 11.01 22.62 1.82
C LEU A 6 9.85 22.02 1.04
N THR A 7 8.75 22.75 0.94
CA THR A 7 7.60 22.34 0.13
C THR A 7 7.93 22.48 -1.35
N THR A 8 7.72 21.41 -2.12
CA THR A 8 7.92 21.38 -3.57
C THR A 8 7.03 20.30 -4.20
N VAL A 9 6.94 20.29 -5.53
CA VAL A 9 6.16 19.31 -6.29
C VAL A 9 7.08 18.50 -7.18
N ILE A 10 6.72 17.23 -7.42
CA ILE A 10 7.36 16.40 -8.44
C ILE A 10 6.71 16.76 -9.77
N ASN A 11 7.49 17.24 -10.73
CA ASN A 11 6.96 17.59 -12.06
C ASN A 11 6.70 16.34 -12.92
N GLU A 12 6.08 16.52 -14.10
CA GLU A 12 5.79 15.43 -15.04
C GLU A 12 7.03 14.69 -15.55
N GLN A 13 8.20 15.35 -15.50
CA GLN A 13 9.49 14.75 -15.85
C GLN A 13 10.11 13.98 -14.67
N HIS A 14 9.37 13.78 -13.57
CA HIS A 14 9.82 13.11 -12.35
C HIS A 14 11.02 13.80 -11.67
N GLN A 15 11.05 15.13 -11.72
CA GLN A 15 12.09 15.96 -11.13
C GLN A 15 11.56 16.75 -9.95
N ILE A 16 12.44 16.96 -8.97
CA ILE A 16 12.21 17.84 -7.82
C ILE A 16 13.14 19.04 -7.97
N HIS A 17 12.57 20.24 -8.10
CA HIS A 17 13.33 21.48 -8.09
C HIS A 17 13.26 22.08 -6.69
N LEU A 18 14.43 22.19 -6.03
CA LEU A 18 14.59 22.76 -4.70
C LEU A 18 15.55 23.94 -4.76
N GLN A 19 15.09 25.10 -4.32
CA GLN A 19 15.95 26.26 -4.12
C GLN A 19 16.24 26.42 -2.63
N LEU A 20 17.52 26.36 -2.26
CA LEU A 20 17.95 26.58 -0.87
C LEU A 20 17.88 28.07 -0.53
N PRO A 21 17.47 28.44 0.70
CA PRO A 21 17.52 29.82 1.16
C PRO A 21 18.96 30.35 1.28
N ASP A 22 19.13 31.66 1.10
CA ASP A 22 20.45 32.33 1.06
C ASP A 22 21.27 32.23 2.36
N PHE A 23 20.64 31.91 3.49
CA PHE A 23 21.33 31.74 4.77
C PHE A 23 22.06 30.39 4.89
N ILE A 24 21.84 29.45 3.97
CA ILE A 24 22.52 28.15 3.94
C ILE A 24 23.91 28.32 3.32
N LYS A 25 24.96 27.98 4.08
CA LYS A 25 26.34 28.01 3.59
C LYS A 25 26.58 26.87 2.60
N ALA A 26 27.39 27.16 1.57
CA ALA A 26 27.83 26.14 0.61
C ALA A 26 28.61 25.02 1.32
N GLY A 27 28.29 23.76 0.99
CA GLY A 27 28.90 22.60 1.60
C GLY A 27 28.25 21.30 1.15
N LYS A 28 28.68 20.18 1.73
CA LYS A 28 28.07 18.86 1.48
C LYS A 28 26.70 18.79 2.16
N ALA A 29 25.69 18.34 1.43
CA ALA A 29 24.35 18.11 1.93
C ALA A 29 23.87 16.69 1.58
N LYS A 30 22.96 16.16 2.40
CA LYS A 30 22.24 14.91 2.13
C LYS A 30 20.77 15.27 1.90
N VAL A 31 20.21 14.81 0.79
CA VAL A 31 18.79 14.99 0.47
C VAL A 31 18.04 13.73 0.90
N ILE A 32 16.91 13.89 1.58
CA ILE A 32 16.00 12.82 1.96
C ILE A 32 14.62 13.20 1.41
N VAL A 33 14.05 12.34 0.58
CA VAL A 33 12.71 12.53 0.00
C VAL A 33 11.75 11.61 0.71
N LEU A 34 10.74 12.17 1.37
CA LEU A 34 9.59 11.44 1.88
C LEU A 34 8.47 11.62 0.87
N LEU A 35 8.03 10.52 0.27
CA LEU A 35 6.82 10.50 -0.51
C LEU A 35 5.69 10.22 0.48
N GLU A 36 4.71 11.11 0.56
CA GLU A 36 3.42 10.70 1.12
C GLU A 36 2.88 9.64 0.17
N ASP A 37 2.44 8.50 0.71
CA ASP A 37 1.67 7.55 -0.09
C ASP A 37 0.56 8.35 -0.75
N ALA A 38 0.54 8.38 -2.08
CA ALA A 38 -0.57 8.94 -2.82
C ALA A 38 -1.79 8.20 -2.30
N ALA A 39 -2.54 8.84 -1.39
CA ALA A 39 -3.68 8.24 -0.76
C ALA A 39 -4.48 7.64 -1.90
N ASP A 40 -4.62 6.31 -1.89
CA ASP A 40 -5.38 5.58 -2.88
C ASP A 40 -6.67 6.39 -3.07
N THR A 41 -6.80 7.04 -4.22
CA THR A 41 -7.86 8.04 -4.44
C THR A 41 -9.24 7.37 -4.48
N GLN A 42 -9.25 6.04 -4.35
CA GLN A 42 -10.44 5.27 -4.09
C GLN A 42 -10.79 5.36 -2.61
N PRO A 43 -11.88 6.07 -2.24
CA PRO A 43 -12.41 5.96 -0.89
C PRO A 43 -12.62 4.47 -0.59
N PRO A 44 -12.19 3.98 0.59
CA PRO A 44 -12.33 2.58 0.93
C PRO A 44 -13.79 2.19 0.73
N THR A 45 -14.04 1.17 -0.10
CA THR A 45 -15.40 0.74 -0.40
C THR A 45 -16.08 0.42 0.93
N LYS A 46 -17.13 1.17 1.26
CA LYS A 46 -17.83 1.02 2.54
C LYS A 46 -18.35 -0.41 2.64
N ARG A 47 -17.73 -1.21 3.53
CA ARG A 47 -18.15 -2.59 3.76
C ARG A 47 -19.60 -2.59 4.27
N VAL A 48 -20.48 -3.29 3.58
CA VAL A 48 -21.87 -3.46 4.03
C VAL A 48 -21.94 -4.72 4.87
N PHE A 49 -22.09 -4.56 6.18
CA PHE A 49 -22.28 -5.69 7.08
C PHE A 49 -23.54 -6.48 6.68
N GLY A 50 -23.40 -7.80 6.58
CA GLY A 50 -24.51 -8.67 6.21
C GLY A 50 -24.81 -8.77 4.70
N GLN A 51 -23.97 -8.22 3.82
CA GLN A 51 -24.16 -8.30 2.35
C GLN A 51 -24.24 -9.74 1.79
N PHE A 52 -23.79 -10.74 2.56
CA PHE A 52 -23.83 -12.16 2.21
C PHE A 52 -24.70 -13.00 3.14
N ARG A 53 -25.61 -12.38 3.91
CA ARG A 53 -26.54 -13.13 4.77
C ARG A 53 -27.32 -14.16 3.94
N GLY A 54 -27.27 -15.43 4.36
CA GLY A 54 -27.94 -16.54 3.68
C GLY A 54 -27.28 -17.00 2.36
N LYS A 55 -26.20 -16.36 1.92
CA LYS A 55 -25.43 -16.76 0.73
C LYS A 55 -24.23 -17.67 1.07
N ILE A 56 -23.83 -17.70 2.33
CA ILE A 56 -22.79 -18.60 2.84
C ILE A 56 -23.47 -19.94 3.15
N LYS A 57 -23.00 -21.00 2.50
CA LYS A 57 -23.45 -22.38 2.72
C LYS A 57 -22.23 -23.20 3.10
N ILE A 58 -22.38 -24.01 4.14
CA ILE A 58 -21.43 -25.05 4.50
C ILE A 58 -21.93 -26.31 3.81
N ASN A 59 -21.04 -27.03 3.13
CA ASN A 59 -21.40 -28.31 2.50
C ASN A 59 -21.66 -29.37 3.59
N GLU A 60 -22.51 -30.34 3.30
CA GLU A 60 -22.88 -31.40 4.25
C GLU A 60 -21.69 -32.28 4.64
N ASP A 61 -20.66 -32.33 3.79
CA ASP A 61 -19.43 -33.09 3.96
C ASP A 61 -18.30 -32.30 4.64
N PHE A 62 -18.55 -31.09 5.14
CA PHE A 62 -17.50 -30.22 5.68
C PHE A 62 -16.72 -30.86 6.84
N ASP A 63 -17.41 -31.63 7.68
CA ASP A 63 -16.81 -32.29 8.83
C ASP A 63 -16.22 -33.67 8.49
N ASN A 64 -16.36 -34.13 7.24
CA ASN A 64 -15.81 -35.42 6.81
C ASN A 64 -14.29 -35.35 6.66
N GLU A 65 -13.64 -36.49 6.84
CA GLU A 65 -12.22 -36.63 6.52
C GLU A 65 -12.00 -36.37 5.02
N LEU A 66 -10.95 -35.61 4.71
CA LEU A 66 -10.54 -35.36 3.33
C LEU A 66 -10.04 -36.66 2.69
N PRO A 67 -10.37 -36.94 1.42
CA PRO A 67 -9.95 -38.16 0.74
C PRO A 67 -8.42 -38.23 0.62
N GLU A 68 -7.86 -39.45 0.53
CA GLU A 68 -6.40 -39.66 0.46
C GLU A 68 -5.77 -38.93 -0.74
N GLU A 69 -6.50 -38.83 -1.85
CA GLU A 69 -6.07 -38.15 -3.07
C GLU A 69 -5.81 -36.65 -2.87
N PHE A 70 -6.57 -36.00 -1.97
CA PHE A 70 -6.37 -34.60 -1.59
C PHE A 70 -4.98 -34.42 -0.93
N TRP A 71 -4.62 -35.34 -0.03
CA TRP A 71 -3.33 -35.33 0.65
C TRP A 71 -2.17 -35.69 -0.29
N LEU A 72 -2.44 -36.49 -1.33
CA LEU A 72 -1.47 -36.91 -2.33
C LEU A 72 -1.32 -35.93 -3.51
N GLY A 73 -2.08 -34.82 -3.52
CA GLY A 73 -1.94 -33.73 -4.50
C GLY A 73 -2.23 -34.12 -5.94
N LYS A 74 -3.11 -35.10 -6.17
CA LYS A 74 -3.40 -35.62 -7.53
C LYS A 74 -4.43 -34.81 -8.33
N ASP A 75 -5.01 -33.77 -7.73
CA ASP A 75 -5.99 -32.89 -8.37
C ASP A 75 -5.44 -31.45 -8.57
N ALA A 76 -4.29 -31.33 -9.24
CA ALA A 76 -3.73 -30.05 -9.72
C ALA A 76 -3.73 -29.98 -11.25
#